data_AF-A0A928TA91-F1
#
_entry.id   AF-A0A928TA91-F1
#
_cell.length_a   1.000
_cell.length_b   1.000
_cell.length_c   1.000
_cell.angle_alpha   90.00
_cell.angle_beta   90.00
_cell.angle_gamma   90.00
#
_symmetry.space_group_name_H-M   'P 1'
#
loop_
_entity.id
_entity.type
_entity.pdbx_description
1 polymer ?
#
loop_
_entity_poly.entity_id
_entity_poly.type
_entity_poly.pdbx_seq_one_letter_code
_entity_poly.pdbx_strand_id
1 'polypeptide(L)'
;MKTFLTFIAAGAALLLSSCANSTPQGRIERNPQLFSALSGKDRDLVSRGVIREGMTRDAVFLAWGAPDETSVGRKSGREIEQWTYLGQRPVRTTSMNVGLGFGGWGPYGWGGPWGGWGGWGGPGWGWGPGWGSNVMYVPYAARVVNFRAGRVLDWQAAIRR
;
A
#
# COMPACT_ATOMS: atom_id res chain seq x y z
N MET A 1 8.66 35.98 -22.73
CA MET A 1 8.16 34.60 -22.92
C MET A 1 9.14 33.51 -22.47
N LYS A 2 10.47 33.67 -22.66
CA LYS A 2 11.48 32.70 -22.21
C LYS A 2 11.59 32.53 -20.68
N THR A 3 11.33 33.59 -19.91
CA THR A 3 11.38 33.58 -18.44
C THR A 3 10.21 32.87 -17.77
N PHE A 4 9.02 32.85 -18.40
CA PHE A 4 7.85 32.15 -17.86
C PHE A 4 8.00 30.63 -17.94
N LEU A 5 8.66 30.14 -19.00
CA LEU A 5 8.95 28.71 -19.19
C LEU A 5 9.92 28.17 -18.12
N THR A 6 10.89 28.96 -17.68
CA THR A 6 11.82 28.57 -16.60
C THR A 6 11.15 28.51 -15.23
N PHE A 7 10.20 29.40 -14.91
CA PHE A 7 9.46 29.36 -13.65
C PHE A 7 8.50 28.16 -13.56
N ILE A 8 7.86 27.77 -14.68
CA ILE A 8 7.00 26.57 -14.73
C ILE A 8 7.84 25.30 -14.60
N ALA A 9 9.02 25.24 -15.22
CA ALA A 9 9.94 24.12 -15.08
C ALA A 9 10.47 23.95 -13.63
N ALA A 10 10.76 25.06 -12.94
CA ALA A 10 11.18 25.03 -11.54
C ALA A 10 10.05 24.58 -10.58
N GLY A 11 8.80 24.96 -10.86
CA GLY A 11 7.63 24.50 -10.09
C GLY A 11 7.34 23.00 -10.24
N ALA A 12 7.51 22.44 -11.44
CA ALA A 12 7.32 21.01 -11.68
C ALA A 12 8.37 20.12 -10.97
N ALA A 13 9.60 20.62 -10.79
CA ALA A 13 10.66 19.90 -10.07
C ALA A 13 10.38 19.78 -8.56
N LEU A 14 9.67 20.75 -7.97
CA LEU A 14 9.29 20.74 -6.56
C LEU A 14 8.15 19.77 -6.25
N LEU A 15 7.30 19.43 -7.23
CA LEU A 15 6.22 18.45 -7.05
C LEU A 15 6.73 16.99 -7.10
N LEU A 16 7.87 16.75 -7.74
CA LEU A 16 8.49 15.42 -7.83
C LEU A 16 9.22 15.00 -6.53
N SER A 17 9.59 15.96 -5.66
CA SER A 17 10.28 15.67 -4.40
C SER A 17 9.37 15.02 -3.34
N SER A 18 8.04 15.13 -3.49
CA SER A 18 7.09 14.50 -2.56
C SER A 18 7.15 12.96 -2.62
N CYS A 19 7.49 12.39 -3.77
CA CYS A 19 7.70 10.94 -3.91
C CYS A 19 9.06 10.46 -3.37
N ALA A 20 10.05 11.36 -3.22
CA ALA A 20 11.37 11.01 -2.70
C ALA A 20 11.32 10.60 -1.21
N ASN A 21 10.24 10.97 -0.50
CA ASN A 21 10.15 10.77 0.95
C ASN A 21 10.09 9.29 1.38
N SER A 22 9.70 8.39 0.47
CA SER A 22 9.62 6.93 0.69
C SER A 22 10.83 6.16 0.14
N THR A 23 11.84 6.85 -0.40
CA THR A 23 13.04 6.20 -0.96
C THR A 23 14.09 5.90 0.11
N PRO A 24 14.96 4.89 -0.11
CA PRO A 24 16.10 4.64 0.78
C PRO A 24 17.02 5.86 0.92
N GLN A 25 17.26 6.61 -0.17
CA GLN A 25 18.10 7.81 -0.19
C GLN A 25 17.56 8.88 0.75
N GLY A 26 16.26 9.18 0.67
CA GLY A 26 15.63 10.15 1.58
C GLY A 26 15.72 9.75 3.06
N ARG A 27 15.72 8.44 3.36
CA ARG A 27 15.94 7.95 4.73
C ARG A 27 17.39 8.10 5.18
N ILE A 28 18.35 7.84 4.30
CA ILE A 28 19.79 8.00 4.56
C ILE A 28 20.12 9.47 4.85
N GLU A 29 19.62 10.39 4.03
CA GLU A 29 19.84 11.84 4.19
C GLU A 29 19.33 12.36 5.54
N ARG A 30 18.20 11.83 6.03
CA ARG A 30 17.65 12.17 7.35
C ARG A 30 18.38 11.50 8.51
N ASN A 31 19.06 10.39 8.27
CA ASN A 31 19.72 9.59 9.30
C ASN A 31 21.18 9.28 8.94
N PRO A 32 22.02 10.30 8.70
CA PRO A 32 23.39 10.10 8.22
C PRO A 32 24.26 9.36 9.24
N GLN A 33 23.97 9.53 10.54
CA GLN A 33 24.68 8.83 11.62
C GLN A 33 24.43 7.32 11.59
N LEU A 34 23.18 6.90 11.39
CA LEU A 34 22.82 5.48 11.27
C LEU A 34 23.50 4.85 10.05
N PHE A 35 23.49 5.55 8.91
CA PHE A 35 24.12 5.06 7.69
C PHE A 35 25.64 4.93 7.82
N SER A 36 26.29 5.88 8.51
CA SER A 36 27.73 5.89 8.74
C SER A 36 28.20 4.76 9.67
N ALA A 37 27.32 4.29 10.57
CA ALA A 37 27.60 3.17 11.47
C ALA A 37 27.53 1.80 10.78
N LEU A 38 27.00 1.72 9.56
CA LEU A 38 26.89 0.47 8.82
C LEU A 38 28.22 0.04 8.18
N SER A 39 28.39 -1.27 7.99
CA SER A 39 29.49 -1.81 7.21
C SER A 39 29.43 -1.34 5.74
N GLY A 40 30.55 -1.29 5.03
CA GLY A 40 30.57 -0.90 3.60
C GLY A 40 29.60 -1.73 2.75
N LYS A 41 29.58 -3.05 2.97
CA LYS A 41 28.65 -3.96 2.27
C LYS A 41 27.18 -3.65 2.58
N ASP A 42 26.86 -3.31 3.82
CA ASP A 42 25.49 -2.99 4.21
C ASP A 42 25.05 -1.63 3.67
N ARG A 43 25.94 -0.64 3.63
CA ARG A 43 25.69 0.66 3.00
C ARG A 43 25.29 0.53 1.53
N ASP A 44 26.01 -0.29 0.77
CA ASP A 44 25.74 -0.53 -0.66
C ASP A 44 24.41 -1.26 -0.91
N LEU A 45 23.97 -2.09 0.03
CA LEU A 45 22.68 -2.80 -0.09
C LEU A 45 21.53 -1.88 0.32
N VAL A 46 21.69 -1.18 1.44
CA VAL A 46 20.69 -0.26 1.99
C VAL A 46 20.38 0.88 1.03
N SER A 47 21.40 1.44 0.35
CA SER A 47 21.22 2.49 -0.67
C SER A 47 20.34 2.03 -1.85
N ARG A 48 20.27 0.72 -2.11
CA ARG A 48 19.41 0.11 -3.13
C ARG A 48 18.08 -0.41 -2.57
N GLY A 49 17.82 -0.24 -1.27
CA GLY A 49 16.62 -0.76 -0.61
C GLY A 49 16.64 -2.29 -0.42
N VAL A 50 17.82 -2.91 -0.47
CA VAL A 50 18.01 -4.35 -0.31
C VAL A 50 18.47 -4.64 1.11
N ILE A 51 17.93 -5.70 1.71
CA ILE A 51 18.37 -6.21 3.01
C ILE A 51 18.93 -7.62 2.88
N ARG A 52 19.69 -8.06 3.87
CA ARG A 52 20.22 -9.42 3.97
C ARG A 52 20.20 -9.89 5.42
N GLU A 53 20.33 -11.20 5.61
CA GLU A 53 20.52 -11.78 6.93
C GLU A 53 21.75 -11.20 7.64
N GLY A 54 21.62 -11.04 8.96
CA GLY A 54 22.63 -10.47 9.85
C GLY A 54 22.66 -8.94 9.93
N MET A 55 21.93 -8.22 9.07
CA MET A 55 21.79 -6.77 9.16
C MET A 55 21.14 -6.31 10.47
N THR A 56 21.44 -5.10 10.92
CA THR A 56 20.82 -4.50 12.11
C THR A 56 19.43 -3.95 11.79
N ARG A 57 18.61 -3.69 12.83
CA ARG A 57 17.33 -2.97 12.67
C ARG A 57 17.50 -1.63 11.97
N ASP A 58 18.56 -0.89 12.26
CA ASP A 58 18.83 0.41 11.62
C ASP A 58 19.08 0.27 10.12
N ALA A 59 19.79 -0.78 9.70
CA ALA A 59 19.99 -1.05 8.28
C ALA A 59 18.65 -1.36 7.58
N VAL A 60 17.77 -2.14 8.22
CA VAL A 60 16.43 -2.44 7.68
C VAL A 60 15.57 -1.19 7.64
N PHE A 61 15.59 -0.36 8.68
CA PHE A 61 14.88 0.92 8.72
C PHE A 61 15.34 1.84 7.58
N LEU A 62 16.64 1.97 7.35
CA LEU A 62 17.16 2.76 6.23
C LEU A 62 16.75 2.17 4.87
N ALA A 63 16.76 0.85 4.72
CA ALA A 63 16.41 0.20 3.47
C ALA A 63 14.90 0.24 3.17
N TRP A 64 14.05 -0.08 4.14
CA TRP A 64 12.62 -0.33 3.95
C TRP A 64 11.70 0.66 4.66
N GLY A 65 12.21 1.42 5.64
CA GLY A 65 11.44 2.36 6.44
C GLY A 65 10.89 1.75 7.73
N ALA A 66 10.06 2.54 8.42
CA ALA A 66 9.34 2.08 9.59
C ALA A 66 8.32 0.99 9.18
N PRO A 67 8.19 -0.09 9.97
CA PRO A 67 7.16 -1.09 9.74
C PRO A 67 5.77 -0.54 10.05
N ASP A 68 4.75 -1.13 9.45
CA ASP A 68 3.35 -0.83 9.78
C ASP A 68 2.96 -1.53 11.09
N GLU A 69 3.52 -2.72 11.35
CA GLU A 69 3.30 -3.48 12.58
C GLU A 69 4.60 -4.09 13.09
N THR A 70 4.74 -4.12 14.42
CA THR A 70 5.84 -4.81 15.12
C THR A 70 5.23 -5.78 16.12
N SER A 71 5.68 -7.03 16.11
CA SER A 71 5.30 -8.03 17.11
C SER A 71 6.52 -8.69 17.74
N VAL A 72 6.38 -9.15 18.99
CA VAL A 72 7.41 -9.89 19.71
C VAL A 72 6.81 -11.21 20.18
N GLY A 73 7.58 -12.29 20.04
CA GLY A 73 7.14 -13.61 20.45
C GLY A 73 8.31 -14.55 20.70
N ARG A 74 8.01 -15.82 20.96
CA ARG A 74 9.02 -16.88 21.08
C ARG A 74 8.81 -17.93 20.00
N LYS A 75 9.88 -18.26 19.28
CA LYS A 75 9.92 -19.35 18.30
C LYS A 75 11.03 -20.32 18.69
N SER A 76 10.67 -21.59 18.89
CA SER A 76 11.63 -22.63 19.34
C SER A 76 12.42 -22.21 20.59
N GLY A 77 11.73 -21.61 21.57
CA GLY A 77 12.32 -21.16 22.85
C GLY A 77 13.10 -19.84 22.80
N ARG A 78 13.36 -19.27 21.61
CA ARG A 78 14.10 -18.02 21.43
C ARG A 78 13.17 -16.85 21.16
N GLU A 79 13.50 -15.68 21.71
CA GLU A 79 12.78 -14.44 21.42
C GLU A 79 13.01 -14.01 19.97
N ILE A 80 11.93 -13.65 19.30
CA ILE A 80 11.90 -13.14 17.93
C ILE A 80 11.06 -11.88 17.92
N GLU A 81 11.58 -10.84 17.27
CA GLU A 81 10.85 -9.63 16.92
C GLU A 81 10.53 -9.69 15.43
N GLN A 82 9.30 -9.43 15.03
CA GLN A 82 8.86 -9.42 13.65
C GLN A 82 8.38 -8.03 13.26
N TRP A 83 8.89 -7.53 12.14
CA TRP A 83 8.42 -6.31 11.49
C TRP A 83 7.61 -6.67 10.25
N THR A 84 6.38 -6.17 10.17
CA THR A 84 5.47 -6.41 9.04
C THR A 84 5.21 -5.10 8.30
N TYR A 85 5.32 -5.16 6.98
CA TYR A 85 5.00 -4.07 6.07
C TYR A 85 3.78 -4.46 5.25
N LEU A 86 2.72 -3.67 5.35
CA LEU A 86 1.42 -3.95 4.75
C LEU A 86 1.34 -3.36 3.34
N GLY A 87 0.80 -4.15 2.42
CA GLY A 87 0.33 -3.71 1.12
C GLY A 87 -1.19 -3.73 1.05
N GLN A 88 -1.75 -3.03 0.08
CA GLN A 88 -3.18 -3.08 -0.21
C GLN A 88 -3.40 -3.86 -1.51
N ARG A 89 -4.38 -4.77 -1.51
CA ARG A 89 -4.80 -5.49 -2.73
C ARG A 89 -6.28 -5.21 -3.03
N PRO A 90 -6.64 -4.89 -4.29
CA PRO A 90 -8.03 -4.73 -4.67
C PRO A 90 -8.71 -6.10 -4.74
N VAL A 91 -9.85 -6.21 -4.06
CA VAL A 91 -10.76 -7.34 -4.16
C VAL A 91 -12.06 -6.81 -4.76
N ARG A 92 -12.46 -7.38 -5.90
CA ARG A 92 -13.77 -7.07 -6.49
C ARG A 92 -14.81 -7.93 -5.81
N THR A 93 -15.81 -7.28 -5.24
CA THR A 93 -16.96 -7.94 -4.64
C THR A 93 -18.19 -7.54 -5.41
N THR A 94 -18.91 -8.54 -5.93
CA THR A 94 -20.25 -8.34 -6.48
C THR A 94 -21.23 -8.59 -5.36
N SER A 95 -22.02 -7.57 -5.01
CA SER A 95 -23.09 -7.70 -4.03
C SER A 95 -24.44 -7.65 -4.74
N MET A 96 -25.36 -8.50 -4.26
CA MET A 96 -26.76 -8.43 -4.62
C MET A 96 -27.47 -7.72 -3.45
N ASN A 97 -28.00 -6.53 -3.71
CA ASN A 97 -28.75 -5.76 -2.71
C ASN A 97 -30.24 -5.96 -2.99
N VAL A 98 -31.02 -6.32 -1.96
CA VAL A 98 -32.48 -6.28 -1.98
C VAL A 98 -32.89 -5.07 -1.14
N GLY A 99 -33.13 -3.94 -1.78
CA GLY A 99 -33.45 -2.69 -1.11
C GLY A 99 -34.70 -2.01 -1.68
N LEU A 100 -35.35 -1.19 -0.85
CA LEU A 100 -36.32 -0.18 -1.29
C LEU A 100 -35.57 0.88 -2.12
N GLY A 101 -35.70 0.80 -3.45
CA GLY A 101 -35.22 1.85 -4.32
C GLY A 101 -36.23 3.00 -4.37
N PHE A 102 -35.87 4.16 -3.82
CA PHE A 102 -36.41 5.42 -4.33
C PHE A 102 -35.84 5.61 -5.74
N GLY A 103 -36.73 5.71 -6.74
CA GLY A 103 -36.33 5.98 -8.12
C GLY A 103 -35.48 7.25 -8.20
N GLY A 104 -34.17 7.08 -8.43
CA GLY A 104 -33.25 8.19 -8.65
C GLY A 104 -33.50 8.81 -10.02
N TRP A 105 -33.76 10.12 -10.04
CA TRP A 105 -33.79 10.95 -11.25
C TRP A 105 -32.36 11.06 -11.82
N GLY A 106 -31.98 10.11 -12.67
CA GLY A 106 -30.72 10.11 -13.42
C GLY A 106 -31.01 10.10 -14.93
N PRO A 107 -30.43 10.99 -15.76
CA PRO A 107 -30.80 11.14 -17.18
C PRO A 107 -30.38 9.98 -18.10
N TYR A 108 -29.79 8.90 -17.57
CA TYR A 108 -29.06 7.90 -18.36
C TYR A 108 -29.45 6.45 -18.04
N GLY A 109 -30.71 6.22 -17.64
CA GLY A 109 -31.24 4.88 -17.42
C GLY A 109 -31.42 4.11 -18.74
N TRP A 110 -30.36 3.43 -19.18
CA TRP A 110 -30.39 2.42 -20.25
C TRP A 110 -31.19 1.20 -19.78
N GLY A 111 -32.52 1.27 -19.92
CA GLY A 111 -33.42 0.12 -19.79
C GLY A 111 -33.49 -0.65 -21.10
N GLY A 112 -32.57 -1.59 -21.30
CA GLY A 112 -32.63 -2.54 -22.42
C GLY A 112 -33.78 -3.56 -22.26
N PRO A 113 -34.26 -4.18 -23.35
CA PRO A 113 -35.56 -4.89 -23.41
C PRO A 113 -35.63 -6.24 -22.67
N TRP A 114 -34.62 -6.59 -21.88
CA TRP A 114 -34.42 -7.93 -21.31
C TRP A 114 -34.23 -7.90 -19.79
N GLY A 115 -35.01 -7.09 -19.07
CA GLY A 115 -34.90 -6.90 -17.62
C GLY A 115 -36.20 -7.16 -16.87
N GLY A 116 -36.46 -8.42 -16.55
CA GLY A 116 -37.11 -8.81 -15.29
C GLY A 116 -38.63 -8.68 -15.18
N TRP A 117 -39.29 -9.83 -15.20
CA TRP A 117 -40.63 -10.03 -14.66
C TRP A 117 -40.76 -9.51 -13.22
N GLY A 118 -41.85 -8.78 -12.95
CA GLY A 118 -42.53 -8.80 -11.65
C GLY A 118 -42.18 -7.70 -10.66
N GLY A 119 -42.84 -6.55 -10.80
CA GLY A 119 -43.01 -5.58 -9.73
C GLY A 119 -44.24 -4.72 -10.03
N TRP A 120 -45.38 -5.07 -9.44
CA TRP A 120 -46.58 -4.23 -9.45
C TRP A 120 -46.29 -2.94 -8.69
N GLY A 121 -45.99 -1.87 -9.41
CA GLY A 121 -45.77 -0.55 -8.81
C GLY A 121 -45.58 0.49 -9.90
N GLY A 122 -46.53 1.41 -10.00
CA GLY A 122 -46.41 2.59 -10.85
C GLY A 122 -45.23 3.50 -10.45
N PRO A 123 -45.10 4.67 -11.10
CA PRO A 123 -43.90 5.49 -11.03
C PRO A 123 -43.49 5.83 -9.59
N GLY A 124 -42.30 5.39 -9.19
CA GLY A 124 -41.64 5.88 -7.98
C GLY A 124 -41.09 4.83 -7.02
N TRP A 125 -41.56 3.57 -7.07
CA TRP A 125 -41.23 2.59 -6.04
C TRP A 125 -41.10 1.18 -6.60
N GLY A 126 -39.86 0.70 -6.75
CA GLY A 126 -39.56 -0.66 -7.17
C GLY A 126 -38.84 -1.42 -6.06
N TRP A 127 -39.36 -2.60 -5.72
CA TRP A 127 -38.64 -3.63 -4.96
C TRP A 127 -38.04 -4.61 -5.96
N GLY A 128 -36.73 -4.80 -5.94
CA GLY A 128 -36.09 -5.78 -6.81
C GLY A 128 -34.61 -6.01 -6.45
N PRO A 129 -34.06 -7.18 -6.78
CA PRO A 129 -32.64 -7.45 -6.60
C PRO A 129 -31.81 -6.56 -7.53
N GLY A 130 -30.99 -5.68 -6.94
CA GLY A 130 -29.99 -4.89 -7.65
C GLY A 130 -28.61 -5.54 -7.56
N TRP A 131 -27.86 -5.51 -8.66
CA TRP A 131 -26.47 -6.00 -8.72
C TRP A 131 -25.51 -4.82 -8.68
N GLY A 132 -24.64 -4.78 -7.69
CA GLY A 132 -23.58 -3.77 -7.56
C GLY A 132 -22.20 -4.41 -7.58
N SER A 133 -21.26 -3.82 -8.32
CA SER A 133 -19.84 -4.20 -8.26
C SER A 133 -19.07 -3.15 -7.46
N ASN A 134 -18.37 -3.56 -6.42
CA ASN A 134 -17.55 -2.68 -5.60
C ASN A 134 -16.10 -3.19 -5.55
N VAL A 135 -15.14 -2.28 -5.47
CA VAL A 135 -13.73 -2.62 -5.23
C VAL A 135 -13.38 -2.24 -3.81
N MET A 136 -13.03 -3.22 -2.99
CA MET A 136 -12.51 -3.00 -1.64
C MET A 136 -11.03 -3.31 -1.59
N TYR A 137 -10.27 -2.54 -0.82
CA TYR A 137 -8.86 -2.79 -0.60
C TYR A 137 -8.67 -3.50 0.73
N VAL A 138 -7.99 -4.63 0.69
CA VAL A 138 -7.73 -5.45 1.89
C VAL A 138 -6.22 -5.42 2.16
N PRO A 139 -5.79 -5.21 3.41
CA PRO A 139 -4.38 -5.28 3.77
C PRO A 139 -3.83 -6.70 3.61
N TYR A 140 -2.57 -6.81 3.24
CA TYR A 140 -1.81 -8.06 3.29
C TYR A 140 -0.36 -7.78 3.67
N ALA A 141 0.34 -8.76 4.26
CA ALA A 141 1.76 -8.65 4.54
C ALA A 141 2.58 -8.64 3.23
N ALA A 142 2.96 -7.45 2.77
CA ALA A 142 3.77 -7.29 1.57
C ALA A 142 5.24 -7.62 1.83
N ARG A 143 5.75 -7.31 3.02
CA ARG A 143 7.09 -7.71 3.46
C ARG A 143 7.09 -8.05 4.94
N VAL A 144 7.94 -8.97 5.34
CA VAL A 144 8.13 -9.38 6.73
C VAL A 144 9.62 -9.54 7.00
N VAL A 145 10.09 -9.08 8.15
CA VAL A 145 11.47 -9.28 8.62
C VAL A 145 11.42 -9.82 10.03
N ASN A 146 12.10 -10.94 10.26
CA ASN A 146 12.29 -11.50 11.58
C ASN A 146 13.66 -11.10 12.11
N PHE A 147 13.71 -10.68 13.36
CA PHE A 147 14.93 -10.32 14.08
C PHE A 147 15.18 -11.26 15.24
N ARG A 148 16.45 -11.53 15.48
CA ARG A 148 16.93 -12.23 16.67
C ARG A 148 18.14 -11.48 17.20
N ALA A 149 18.11 -11.10 18.48
CA ALA A 149 19.15 -10.29 19.10
C ALA A 149 19.49 -9.02 18.28
N GLY A 150 18.46 -8.34 17.78
CA GLY A 150 18.59 -7.10 17.00
C GLY A 150 19.13 -7.26 15.58
N ARG A 151 19.29 -8.49 15.08
CA ARG A 151 19.76 -8.78 13.72
C ARG A 151 18.76 -9.56 12.89
N VAL A 152 18.72 -9.29 11.59
CA VAL A 152 17.86 -10.01 10.63
C VAL A 152 18.19 -11.50 10.67
N LEU A 153 17.20 -12.31 11.04
CA LEU A 153 17.22 -13.76 10.98
C LEU A 153 16.82 -14.25 9.59
N ASP A 154 15.66 -13.78 9.11
CA ASP A 154 15.09 -14.10 7.81
C ASP A 154 14.15 -12.97 7.37
N TRP A 155 13.83 -12.92 6.08
CA TRP A 155 12.89 -11.94 5.54
C TRP A 155 12.15 -12.49 4.33
N GLN A 156 10.97 -11.93 4.07
CA GLN A 156 10.11 -12.25 2.94
C GLN A 156 9.62 -10.95 2.31
N ALA A 157 9.55 -10.92 0.98
CA ALA A 157 8.94 -9.82 0.24
C ALA A 157 8.09 -10.37 -0.90
N ALA A 158 6.86 -9.89 -1.04
CA ALA A 158 5.98 -10.24 -2.13
C ALA A 158 6.58 -9.74 -3.46
N ILE A 159 6.74 -10.66 -4.42
CA ILE A 159 7.14 -10.32 -5.78
C ILE A 159 5.89 -9.85 -6.51
N ARG A 160 5.90 -8.60 -7.01
CA ARG A 160 4.89 -8.15 -7.97
C ARG A 160 5.19 -8.82 -9.31
N ARG A 161 4.28 -9.69 -9.76
CA ARG A 161 4.29 -10.26 -11.12
C ARG A 161 3.56 -9.34 -12.08
#